data_AF-B1J8V4-F1
#
_entry.id   AF-B1J8V4-F1
#
_cell.length_a   1.000
_cell.length_b   1.000
_cell.length_c   1.000
_cell.angle_alpha   90.00
_cell.angle_beta   90.00
_cell.angle_gamma   90.00
#
_symmetry.space_group_name_H-M   'P 1'
#
loop_
_entity.id
_entity.type
_entity.pdbx_description
1 polymer ?
#
loop_
_entity_poly.entity_id
_entity_poly.type
_entity_poly.pdbx_seq_one_letter_code
_entity_poly.pdbx_strand_id
1 'polypeptide(L)'
;MLAKVNRDAGQAFEYDDADRVLNIQRLPTSTGKQLGITDENLSDRYELLGRLTQELTPSGVVDYKYEARSNLITLILPDGRKVNHLYYGSGHLHQLNLDGQVISDMERDDLHREVYRTQGKLTSCFGYDAMGRKAWQFASTLPAEKLSQVQNPGINTSLLVEHAYNPIHRRYQYDPAGELVRTLDKLRGEIKYEYEANGQLHSRDTGSLVGSEEFRYDPAANRLDFNARQFEKVKDNRIKRWRDQEYRYDPWGNLIEKRSGHSKLQNFAYDCENRLVRAETLVNGKLESTGAYRYDSLGRRIAKTAEIGGTSEQKRFLWQGLRMLREETPGQSILYFYEPGSYAPLARVDQAEGQEQKVYYFHTDQIGTPLEMSNSEGEIVWQATYRSWGAIESLAVNEIEQNLRFQGQYFDYDTGLHYNTLRYYDPEVGKFLTQDPIGLYGGWNLYEYTVNPFTWVDPLGLCADTVKWGNHSEALVEVNPLKEWSGRMPITLCSRMVKAKRCELFLIRVRKFWKDMILIGTRVKRTWFGRPILGTQLPTREKYTRLWLRPMPVAQGPEIA
;
A
#
# COMPACT_ATOMS: atom_id res chain seq x y z
N MET A 1 16.45 -13.19 23.70
CA MET A 1 14.99 -13.25 23.51
C MET A 1 14.37 -11.92 23.94
N LEU A 2 13.79 -11.18 23.00
CA LEU A 2 12.88 -10.07 23.29
C LEU A 2 11.46 -10.63 23.26
N ALA A 3 10.56 -10.15 24.11
CA ALA A 3 9.18 -10.59 24.12
C ALA A 3 8.20 -9.42 24.19
N LYS A 4 7.09 -9.54 23.45
CA LYS A 4 5.92 -8.66 23.54
C LYS A 4 4.81 -9.47 24.20
N VAL A 5 4.17 -8.92 25.25
CA VAL A 5 3.07 -9.59 25.95
C VAL A 5 1.94 -8.58 26.10
N ASN A 6 0.74 -8.98 25.66
CA ASN A 6 -0.50 -8.22 25.86
C ASN A 6 -1.57 -9.17 26.44
N ARG A 7 -2.83 -8.72 26.49
CA ARG A 7 -3.94 -9.54 27.01
C ARG A 7 -4.22 -10.79 26.17
N ASP A 8 -3.86 -10.76 24.89
CA ASP A 8 -4.29 -11.75 23.90
C ASP A 8 -3.21 -12.79 23.60
N ALA A 9 -1.93 -12.39 23.60
CA ALA A 9 -0.81 -13.30 23.38
C ALA A 9 0.51 -12.82 24.00
N GLY A 10 1.41 -13.78 24.22
CA GLY A 10 2.86 -13.54 24.28
C GLY A 10 3.51 -13.88 22.93
N GLN A 11 4.41 -13.03 22.45
CA GLN A 11 5.24 -13.24 21.27
C GLN A 11 6.72 -13.17 21.69
N ALA A 12 7.47 -14.24 21.47
CA ALA A 12 8.91 -14.30 21.67
C ALA A 12 9.63 -14.13 20.32
N PHE A 13 10.66 -13.30 20.28
CA PHE A 13 11.43 -12.97 19.09
C PHE A 13 12.90 -13.38 19.26
N GLU A 14 13.41 -14.04 18.22
CA GLU A 14 14.81 -14.41 18.05
C GLU A 14 15.40 -13.65 16.87
N TYR A 15 16.67 -13.28 17.00
CA TYR A 15 17.39 -12.44 16.06
C TYR A 15 18.79 -13.00 15.86
N ASP A 16 19.41 -12.65 14.73
CA ASP A 16 20.83 -12.84 14.49
C ASP A 16 21.67 -11.63 14.95
N ASP A 17 22.99 -11.71 14.76
CA ASP A 17 23.94 -10.65 15.08
C ASP A 17 23.78 -9.36 14.23
N ALA A 18 22.91 -9.39 13.21
CA ALA A 18 22.59 -8.26 12.33
C ALA A 18 21.20 -7.63 12.64
N ASP A 19 20.61 -7.94 13.80
CA ASP A 19 19.27 -7.51 14.23
C ASP A 19 18.12 -7.96 13.28
N ARG A 20 18.35 -8.99 12.43
CA ARG A 20 17.31 -9.57 11.57
C ARG A 20 16.52 -10.62 12.35
N VAL A 21 15.20 -10.66 12.14
CA VAL A 21 14.34 -11.66 12.79
C VAL A 21 14.64 -13.03 12.20
N LEU A 22 14.92 -14.02 13.06
CA LEU A 22 15.06 -15.43 12.68
C LEU A 22 13.81 -16.24 13.01
N ASN A 23 13.17 -15.95 14.15
CA ASN A 23 12.01 -16.70 14.61
C ASN A 23 11.05 -15.81 15.42
N ILE A 24 9.75 -16.02 15.24
CA ILE A 24 8.68 -15.45 16.05
C ILE A 24 7.76 -16.57 16.52
N GLN A 25 7.76 -16.84 17.82
CA GLN A 25 6.86 -17.81 18.44
C GLN A 25 5.74 -17.06 19.17
N ARG A 26 4.48 -17.36 18.84
CA ARG A 26 3.30 -16.79 19.52
C ARG A 26 2.60 -17.84 20.37
N LEU A 27 2.27 -17.47 21.61
CA LEU A 27 1.45 -18.26 22.54
C LEU A 27 0.22 -17.44 22.94
N PRO A 28 -1.00 -17.80 22.49
CA PRO A 28 -2.21 -17.08 22.82
C PRO A 28 -2.68 -17.37 24.25
N THR A 29 -3.23 -16.35 24.91
CA THR A 29 -3.93 -16.48 26.19
C THR A 29 -5.31 -17.11 25.99
N SER A 30 -6.03 -17.38 27.09
CA SER A 30 -7.45 -17.78 27.01
C SER A 30 -8.31 -16.71 26.32
N THR A 31 -8.04 -15.42 26.53
CA THR A 31 -8.72 -14.32 25.84
C THR A 31 -8.37 -14.28 24.35
N GLY A 32 -7.09 -14.43 23.98
CA GLY A 32 -6.69 -14.44 22.57
C GLY A 32 -7.31 -15.61 21.79
N LYS A 33 -7.42 -16.79 22.42
CA LYS A 33 -8.10 -17.95 21.81
C LYS A 33 -9.58 -17.68 21.53
N GLN A 34 -10.27 -16.90 22.37
CA GLN A 34 -11.66 -16.48 22.12
C GLN A 34 -11.78 -15.48 20.95
N LEU A 35 -10.72 -14.75 20.62
CA LEU A 35 -10.61 -13.89 19.44
C LEU A 35 -10.09 -14.64 18.20
N GLY A 36 -9.93 -15.96 18.26
CA GLY A 36 -9.42 -16.77 17.14
C GLY A 36 -7.90 -16.70 16.92
N ILE A 37 -7.14 -16.14 17.87
CA ILE A 37 -5.68 -16.09 17.81
C ILE A 37 -5.12 -17.46 18.22
N THR A 38 -4.36 -18.07 17.31
CA THR A 38 -3.73 -19.38 17.53
C THR A 38 -2.27 -19.23 17.95
N ASP A 39 -1.73 -20.30 18.52
CA ASP A 39 -0.29 -20.51 18.51
C ASP A 39 0.24 -20.58 17.07
N GLU A 40 1.49 -20.17 16.90
CA GLU A 40 2.20 -20.19 15.63
C GLU A 40 3.71 -20.09 15.88
N ASN A 41 4.48 -20.55 14.90
CA ASN A 41 5.89 -20.27 14.79
C ASN A 41 6.17 -19.79 13.35
N LEU A 42 6.69 -18.58 13.22
CA LEU A 42 7.20 -18.03 11.96
C LEU A 42 8.73 -18.11 12.02
N SER A 43 9.39 -18.59 10.97
CA SER A 43 10.86 -18.56 10.93
C SER A 43 11.40 -18.18 9.57
N ASP A 44 12.36 -17.27 9.58
CA ASP A 44 13.03 -16.75 8.39
C ASP A 44 14.46 -17.31 8.33
N ARG A 45 14.90 -17.72 7.14
CA ARG A 45 16.32 -18.10 6.91
C ARG A 45 16.98 -17.12 5.97
N TYR A 46 18.26 -16.90 6.20
CA TYR A 46 19.06 -16.00 5.40
C TYR A 46 20.37 -16.67 4.97
N GLU A 47 20.85 -16.29 3.80
CA GLU A 47 22.21 -16.57 3.37
C GLU A 47 23.21 -15.51 3.87
N LEU A 48 24.50 -15.79 3.65
CA LEU A 48 25.64 -15.00 4.14
C LEU A 48 25.62 -13.54 3.68
N LEU A 49 25.10 -13.23 2.47
CA LEU A 49 25.04 -11.85 1.95
C LEU A 49 23.84 -11.04 2.46
N GLY A 50 23.10 -11.55 3.45
CA GLY A 50 21.99 -10.81 4.04
C GLY A 50 20.60 -11.18 3.50
N ARG A 51 20.53 -11.93 2.39
CA ARG A 51 19.29 -12.16 1.62
C ARG A 51 18.42 -13.27 2.26
N LEU A 52 17.10 -13.06 2.26
CA LEU A 52 16.08 -13.95 2.82
C LEU A 52 15.88 -15.14 1.87
N THR A 53 16.25 -16.35 2.27
CA THR A 53 16.17 -17.56 1.42
C THR A 53 14.93 -18.41 1.66
N GLN A 54 14.26 -18.24 2.81
CA GLN A 54 13.08 -19.03 3.18
C GLN A 54 12.22 -18.25 4.19
N GLU A 55 10.91 -18.21 3.97
CA GLU A 55 9.89 -17.85 4.97
C GLU A 55 9.09 -19.12 5.32
N LEU A 56 9.09 -19.55 6.58
CA LEU A 56 8.21 -20.61 7.10
C LEU A 56 7.04 -19.98 7.86
N THR A 57 5.83 -20.40 7.51
CA THR A 57 4.58 -19.99 8.16
C THR A 57 3.69 -21.22 8.44
N PRO A 58 2.63 -21.09 9.28
CA PRO A 58 1.59 -22.11 9.38
C PRO A 58 0.86 -22.43 8.06
N SER A 59 0.91 -21.53 7.08
CA SER A 59 0.38 -21.73 5.72
C SER A 59 1.36 -22.46 4.78
N GLY A 60 2.57 -22.79 5.26
CA GLY A 60 3.62 -23.47 4.49
C GLY A 60 4.90 -22.66 4.34
N VAL A 61 5.81 -23.18 3.50
CA VAL A 61 7.13 -22.62 3.22
C VAL A 61 7.12 -21.90 1.87
N VAL A 62 7.74 -20.71 1.83
CA VAL A 62 8.08 -20.00 0.60
C VAL A 62 9.61 -19.91 0.52
N ASP A 63 10.22 -20.50 -0.50
CA ASP A 63 11.68 -20.47 -0.73
C ASP A 63 12.05 -19.45 -1.83
N TYR A 64 13.20 -18.80 -1.65
CA TYR A 64 13.71 -17.73 -2.49
C TYR A 64 15.09 -18.11 -3.03
N LYS A 65 15.28 -18.00 -4.35
CA LYS A 65 16.57 -18.21 -5.02
C LYS A 65 16.97 -16.94 -5.75
N TYR A 66 18.20 -16.47 -5.48
CA TYR A 66 18.76 -15.27 -6.10
C TYR A 66 19.93 -15.61 -7.02
N GLU A 67 20.12 -14.79 -8.06
CA GLU A 67 21.38 -14.79 -8.82
C GLU A 67 22.49 -14.01 -8.10
N ALA A 68 23.70 -14.00 -8.68
CA ALA A 68 24.85 -13.30 -8.14
C ALA A 68 24.63 -11.77 -7.95
N ARG A 69 23.78 -11.15 -8.78
CA ARG A 69 23.42 -9.71 -8.66
C ARG A 69 22.33 -9.40 -7.63
N SER A 70 21.78 -10.42 -6.95
CA SER A 70 20.69 -10.29 -5.96
C SER A 70 19.29 -10.05 -6.51
N ASN A 71 19.07 -10.28 -7.81
CA ASN A 71 17.73 -10.40 -8.39
C ASN A 71 17.13 -11.78 -8.03
N LEU A 72 15.82 -11.83 -7.76
CA LEU A 72 15.09 -13.05 -7.34
C LEU A 72 14.74 -13.91 -8.56
N ILE A 73 15.51 -14.94 -8.87
CA ILE A 73 15.31 -15.76 -10.08
C ILE A 73 14.22 -16.83 -9.93
N THR A 74 13.97 -17.35 -8.73
CA THR A 74 12.88 -18.31 -8.48
C THR A 74 12.30 -18.10 -7.09
N LEU A 75 10.96 -18.04 -7.03
CA LEU A 75 10.17 -18.21 -5.82
C LEU A 75 9.52 -19.61 -5.88
N ILE A 76 9.65 -20.41 -4.82
CA ILE A 76 9.00 -21.72 -4.72
C ILE A 76 7.85 -21.61 -3.72
N LEU A 77 6.65 -21.98 -4.17
CA LEU A 77 5.43 -21.94 -3.37
C LEU A 77 5.29 -23.19 -2.47
N PRO A 78 4.43 -23.17 -1.43
CA PRO A 78 4.19 -24.32 -0.56
C PRO A 78 3.63 -25.56 -1.27
N ASP A 79 3.04 -25.38 -2.45
CA ASP A 79 2.55 -26.47 -3.32
C ASP A 79 3.62 -27.01 -4.29
N GLY A 80 4.87 -26.52 -4.18
CA GLY A 80 6.01 -26.94 -4.99
C GLY A 80 6.15 -26.24 -6.34
N ARG A 81 5.14 -25.47 -6.77
CA ARG A 81 5.18 -24.67 -8.00
C ARG A 81 6.23 -23.57 -7.93
N LYS A 82 6.82 -23.23 -9.08
CA LYS A 82 7.91 -22.28 -9.20
C LYS A 82 7.51 -21.07 -10.04
N VAL A 83 7.54 -19.89 -9.42
CA VAL A 83 7.48 -18.62 -10.14
C VAL A 83 8.91 -18.24 -10.49
N ASN A 84 9.26 -18.28 -11.77
CA ASN A 84 10.59 -17.91 -12.25
C ASN A 84 10.57 -16.51 -12.87
N HIS A 85 11.64 -15.76 -12.60
CA HIS A 85 11.90 -14.44 -13.13
C HIS A 85 13.16 -14.52 -13.98
N LEU A 86 13.04 -14.19 -15.27
CA LEU A 86 14.19 -14.10 -16.16
C LEU A 86 14.54 -12.62 -16.36
N TYR A 87 15.81 -12.31 -16.18
CA TYR A 87 16.36 -10.95 -16.27
C TYR A 87 17.32 -10.86 -17.46
N TYR A 88 17.27 -9.76 -18.21
CA TYR A 88 18.31 -9.46 -19.19
C TYR A 88 19.44 -8.63 -18.55
N GLY A 89 20.67 -8.80 -19.05
CA GLY A 89 21.84 -7.93 -18.86
C GLY A 89 21.97 -7.15 -17.54
N SER A 90 21.37 -5.95 -17.51
CA SER A 90 21.42 -4.97 -16.42
C SER A 90 20.55 -5.29 -15.20
N GLY A 91 19.75 -6.36 -15.23
CA GLY A 91 18.89 -6.77 -14.12
C GLY A 91 17.50 -6.15 -14.17
N HIS A 92 16.87 -6.11 -15.34
CA HIS A 92 15.44 -5.80 -15.48
C HIS A 92 14.65 -7.04 -15.87
N LEU A 93 13.45 -7.19 -15.32
CA LEU A 93 12.58 -8.32 -15.63
C LEU A 93 12.23 -8.32 -17.13
N HIS A 94 12.54 -9.45 -17.76
CA HIS A 94 12.23 -9.76 -19.15
C HIS A 94 11.05 -10.74 -19.25
N GLN A 95 11.00 -11.75 -18.39
CA GLN A 95 9.92 -12.75 -18.41
C GLN A 95 9.56 -13.21 -17.01
N LEU A 96 8.25 -13.40 -16.80
CA LEU A 96 7.65 -14.07 -15.66
C LEU A 96 6.99 -15.37 -16.12
N ASN A 97 7.32 -16.51 -15.51
CA ASN A 97 6.68 -17.79 -15.82
C ASN A 97 6.34 -18.61 -14.54
N LEU A 98 5.30 -19.44 -14.64
CA LEU A 98 4.87 -20.39 -13.62
C LEU A 98 5.14 -21.81 -14.12
N ASP A 99 6.08 -22.52 -13.49
CA ASP A 99 6.53 -23.87 -13.89
C ASP A 99 6.89 -24.02 -15.38
N GLY A 100 7.36 -22.93 -16.00
CA GLY A 100 7.70 -22.86 -17.42
C GLY A 100 6.58 -22.38 -18.34
N GLN A 101 5.33 -22.27 -17.86
CA GLN A 101 4.27 -21.55 -18.58
C GLN A 101 4.52 -20.05 -18.48
N VAL A 102 4.82 -19.41 -19.61
CA VAL A 102 4.99 -17.96 -19.69
C VAL A 102 3.70 -17.27 -19.29
N ILE A 103 3.80 -16.37 -18.31
CA ILE A 103 2.72 -15.49 -17.86
C ILE A 103 2.84 -14.14 -18.58
N SER A 104 4.03 -13.55 -18.62
CA SER A 104 4.24 -12.28 -19.31
C SER A 104 5.70 -12.10 -19.69
N ASP A 105 5.96 -11.75 -20.94
CA ASP A 105 7.21 -11.19 -21.44
C ASP A 105 7.12 -9.67 -21.44
N MET A 106 8.23 -8.99 -21.21
CA MET A 106 8.33 -7.54 -21.07
C MET A 106 9.50 -7.00 -21.89
N GLU A 107 9.23 -5.94 -22.64
CA GLU A 107 10.22 -5.19 -23.42
C GLU A 107 10.35 -3.75 -22.91
N ARG A 108 11.55 -3.19 -23.02
CA ARG A 108 11.94 -1.93 -22.38
C ARG A 108 12.68 -1.01 -23.35
N ASP A 109 12.54 0.31 -23.15
CA ASP A 109 13.29 1.32 -23.90
C ASP A 109 14.73 1.50 -23.38
N ASP A 110 15.50 2.38 -24.02
CA ASP A 110 16.87 2.72 -23.63
C ASP A 110 16.99 3.37 -22.23
N LEU A 111 15.87 3.80 -21.65
CA LEU A 111 15.76 4.29 -20.26
C LEU A 111 15.23 3.19 -19.31
N HIS A 112 15.19 1.94 -19.78
CA HIS A 112 14.71 0.75 -19.07
C HIS A 112 13.26 0.82 -18.60
N ARG A 113 12.45 1.69 -19.22
CA ARG A 113 11.01 1.83 -18.99
C ARG A 113 10.27 0.79 -19.82
N GLU A 114 9.26 0.17 -19.24
CA GLU A 114 8.52 -0.90 -19.90
C GLU A 114 7.64 -0.33 -21.03
N VAL A 115 7.93 -0.70 -22.27
CA VAL A 115 7.19 -0.21 -23.45
C VAL A 115 6.17 -1.22 -23.95
N TYR A 116 6.39 -2.51 -23.69
CA TYR A 116 5.44 -3.58 -24.05
C TYR A 116 5.42 -4.70 -23.02
N ARG A 117 4.26 -5.36 -22.88
CA ARG A 117 4.14 -6.69 -22.25
C ARG A 117 3.17 -7.63 -22.97
N THR A 118 3.40 -8.93 -22.91
CA THR A 118 2.44 -9.95 -23.37
C THR A 118 1.45 -10.32 -22.26
N GLN A 119 0.18 -10.47 -22.62
CA GLN A 119 -0.95 -10.75 -21.74
C GLN A 119 -1.96 -11.65 -22.47
N GLY A 120 -1.59 -12.93 -22.67
CA GLY A 120 -2.33 -13.86 -23.53
C GLY A 120 -2.25 -13.42 -24.99
N LYS A 121 -3.39 -13.39 -25.70
CA LYS A 121 -3.50 -12.85 -27.06
C LYS A 121 -3.36 -11.32 -27.16
N LEU A 122 -3.37 -10.60 -26.04
CA LEU A 122 -3.16 -9.15 -26.03
C LEU A 122 -1.67 -8.83 -25.78
N THR A 123 -1.17 -7.84 -26.52
CA THR A 123 0.06 -7.12 -26.19
C THR A 123 -0.34 -5.74 -25.68
N SER A 124 0.04 -5.42 -24.45
CA SER A 124 -0.14 -4.09 -23.87
C SER A 124 1.09 -3.22 -24.17
N CYS A 125 0.84 -1.99 -24.55
CA CYS A 125 1.83 -1.00 -24.98
C CYS A 125 1.75 0.24 -24.10
N PHE A 126 2.88 0.82 -23.73
CA PHE A 126 2.96 1.99 -22.87
C PHE A 126 3.83 3.09 -23.50
N GLY A 127 3.48 4.34 -23.23
CA GLY A 127 4.32 5.48 -23.54
C GLY A 127 4.34 6.50 -22.41
N TYR A 128 5.45 7.21 -22.32
CA TYR A 128 5.80 8.05 -21.18
C TYR A 128 6.07 9.49 -21.60
N ASP A 129 5.82 10.44 -20.70
CA ASP A 129 6.22 11.82 -20.88
C ASP A 129 7.72 12.05 -20.57
N ALA A 130 8.18 13.29 -20.70
CA ALA A 130 9.56 13.68 -20.42
C ALA A 130 9.96 13.55 -18.93
N MET A 131 8.99 13.46 -18.02
CA MET A 131 9.19 13.20 -16.58
C MET A 131 9.07 11.70 -16.25
N GLY A 132 8.92 10.84 -17.26
CA GLY A 132 8.79 9.40 -17.12
C GLY A 132 7.40 8.90 -16.75
N ARG A 133 6.40 9.77 -16.53
CA ARG A 133 5.03 9.38 -16.16
C ARG A 133 4.31 8.72 -17.33
N LYS A 134 3.45 7.72 -17.07
CA LYS A 134 2.62 7.08 -18.12
C LYS A 134 1.72 8.13 -18.77
N ALA A 135 1.96 8.44 -20.04
CA ALA A 135 1.24 9.42 -20.84
C ALA A 135 0.13 8.76 -21.69
N TRP A 136 0.34 7.52 -22.11
CA TRP A 136 -0.68 6.71 -22.77
C TRP A 136 -0.42 5.21 -22.57
N GLN A 137 -1.48 4.41 -22.76
CA GLN A 137 -1.39 2.96 -22.85
C GLN A 137 -2.52 2.39 -23.71
N PHE A 138 -2.28 1.24 -24.35
CA PHE A 138 -3.34 0.48 -25.04
C PHE A 138 -3.02 -1.02 -25.05
N ALA A 139 -4.05 -1.86 -25.19
CA ALA A 139 -3.92 -3.29 -25.46
C ALA A 139 -4.38 -3.59 -26.89
N SER A 140 -3.66 -4.46 -27.60
CA SER A 140 -3.96 -4.85 -28.99
C SER A 140 -3.70 -6.33 -29.23
N THR A 141 -4.42 -6.94 -30.17
CA THR A 141 -4.16 -8.32 -30.63
C THR A 141 -3.01 -8.42 -31.64
N LEU A 142 -2.34 -7.30 -31.95
CA LEU A 142 -1.12 -7.30 -32.75
C LEU A 142 0.05 -7.93 -31.96
N PRO A 143 0.88 -8.78 -32.59
CA PRO A 143 2.09 -9.31 -31.96
C PRO A 143 3.10 -8.21 -31.59
N ALA A 144 3.87 -8.45 -30.52
CA ALA A 144 4.88 -7.52 -30.01
C ALA A 144 5.91 -7.11 -31.07
N GLU A 145 6.31 -8.01 -31.98
CA GLU A 145 7.28 -7.71 -33.04
C GLU A 145 6.75 -6.72 -34.08
N LYS A 146 5.43 -6.72 -34.33
CA LYS A 146 4.81 -5.72 -35.21
C LYS A 146 4.67 -4.38 -34.49
N LEU A 147 4.40 -4.41 -33.18
CA LEU A 147 4.23 -3.21 -32.38
C LEU A 147 5.56 -2.48 -32.13
N SER A 148 6.67 -3.21 -31.92
CA SER A 148 8.01 -2.63 -31.74
C SER A 148 8.47 -1.85 -32.97
N GLN A 149 8.13 -2.31 -34.18
CA GLN A 149 8.40 -1.58 -35.42
C GLN A 149 7.61 -0.26 -35.54
N VAL A 150 6.48 -0.13 -34.84
CA VAL A 150 5.61 1.05 -34.87
C VAL A 150 6.05 2.15 -33.90
N GLN A 151 6.93 1.85 -32.92
CA GLN A 151 7.61 2.89 -32.13
C GLN A 151 8.72 3.63 -32.90
N ASN A 152 9.01 3.26 -34.15
CA ASN A 152 9.89 4.06 -35.00
C ASN A 152 9.28 5.46 -35.26
N PRO A 153 10.07 6.55 -35.17
CA PRO A 153 9.58 7.94 -35.22
C PRO A 153 9.00 8.38 -36.58
N GLY A 154 8.89 7.49 -37.56
CA GLY A 154 8.25 7.72 -38.86
C GLY A 154 6.81 7.21 -38.98
N ILE A 155 6.29 6.43 -38.02
CA ILE A 155 4.92 5.90 -38.06
C ILE A 155 4.04 6.68 -37.08
N ASN A 156 2.93 7.23 -37.57
CA ASN A 156 1.98 7.96 -36.73
C ASN A 156 1.16 6.99 -35.86
N THR A 157 1.70 6.66 -34.67
CA THR A 157 1.14 5.72 -33.69
C THR A 157 -0.30 6.04 -33.31
N SER A 158 -0.73 7.31 -33.40
CA SER A 158 -2.12 7.77 -33.18
C SER A 158 -3.17 6.92 -33.91
N LEU A 159 -2.85 6.43 -35.12
CA LEU A 159 -3.74 5.62 -35.95
C LEU A 159 -3.97 4.20 -35.41
N LEU A 160 -3.00 3.63 -34.69
CA LEU A 160 -3.21 2.36 -33.96
C LEU A 160 -3.88 2.61 -32.62
N VAL A 161 -3.43 3.65 -31.92
CA VAL A 161 -3.80 3.95 -30.53
C VAL A 161 -5.32 4.18 -30.37
N GLU A 162 -5.99 4.76 -31.37
CA GLU A 162 -7.45 4.96 -31.38
C GLU A 162 -8.22 3.94 -32.25
N HIS A 163 -7.58 2.85 -32.69
CA HIS A 163 -8.20 1.89 -33.62
C HIS A 163 -9.38 1.12 -33.01
N ALA A 164 -10.34 0.72 -33.85
CA ALA A 164 -11.52 -0.06 -33.44
C ALA A 164 -11.14 -1.34 -32.68
N TYR A 165 -10.09 -2.04 -33.13
CA TYR A 165 -9.63 -3.34 -32.63
C TYR A 165 -8.82 -3.32 -31.32
N ASN A 166 -8.50 -2.15 -30.75
CA ASN A 166 -7.88 -2.11 -29.42
C ASN A 166 -8.98 -2.08 -28.35
N PRO A 167 -9.23 -3.15 -27.57
CA PRO A 167 -10.32 -3.15 -26.59
C PRO A 167 -10.09 -2.13 -25.47
N ILE A 168 -8.83 -1.82 -25.16
CA ILE A 168 -8.42 -0.94 -24.05
C ILE A 168 -7.46 0.12 -24.61
N HIS A 169 -7.75 1.40 -24.37
CA HIS A 169 -6.87 2.52 -24.68
C HIS A 169 -7.11 3.67 -23.69
N ARG A 170 -6.02 4.28 -23.22
CA ARG A 170 -6.02 5.42 -22.28
C ARG A 170 -4.94 6.45 -22.63
N ARG A 171 -5.25 7.73 -22.39
CA ARG A 171 -4.28 8.83 -22.33
C ARG A 171 -4.43 9.63 -21.04
N TYR A 172 -3.31 10.17 -20.58
CA TYR A 172 -3.16 10.93 -19.36
C TYR A 172 -2.56 12.29 -19.70
N GLN A 173 -3.15 13.36 -19.16
CA GLN A 173 -2.57 14.69 -19.22
C GLN A 173 -2.31 15.17 -17.80
N TYR A 174 -1.11 15.68 -17.58
CA TYR A 174 -0.68 16.19 -16.29
C TYR A 174 -0.33 17.67 -16.39
N ASP A 175 -0.45 18.38 -15.28
CA ASP A 175 0.02 19.75 -15.16
C ASP A 175 1.55 19.82 -14.90
N PRO A 176 2.13 21.04 -14.82
CA PRO A 176 3.52 21.24 -14.47
C PRO A 176 3.88 20.92 -13.01
N ALA A 177 2.91 20.85 -12.09
CA ALA A 177 3.14 20.54 -10.68
C ALA A 177 3.30 19.04 -10.42
N GLY A 178 2.72 18.20 -11.28
CA GLY A 178 2.78 16.74 -11.17
C GLY A 178 1.44 16.05 -11.41
N GLU A 179 0.34 16.79 -11.34
CA GLU A 179 -0.99 16.26 -11.03
C GLU A 179 -1.78 15.90 -12.30
N LEU A 180 -2.60 14.85 -12.20
CA LEU A 180 -3.34 14.30 -13.33
C LEU A 180 -4.58 15.15 -13.59
N VAL A 181 -4.53 16.07 -14.54
CA VAL A 181 -5.66 16.98 -14.85
C VAL A 181 -6.69 16.41 -15.82
N ARG A 182 -6.35 15.36 -16.59
CA ARG A 182 -7.28 14.73 -17.53
C ARG A 182 -6.95 13.27 -17.81
N THR A 183 -7.98 12.42 -17.88
CA THR A 183 -7.93 11.10 -18.52
C THR A 183 -8.85 11.05 -19.74
N LEU A 184 -8.40 10.34 -20.77
CA LEU A 184 -9.22 9.91 -21.90
C LEU A 184 -9.15 8.39 -21.97
N ASP A 185 -10.25 7.69 -21.69
CA ASP A 185 -10.35 6.23 -21.65
C ASP A 185 -11.42 5.76 -22.66
N LYS A 186 -11.11 4.77 -23.51
CA LYS A 186 -12.02 4.29 -24.56
C LYS A 186 -13.34 3.70 -24.03
N LEU A 187 -13.33 3.17 -22.81
CA LEU A 187 -14.47 2.52 -22.15
C LEU A 187 -15.19 3.43 -21.14
N ARG A 188 -14.54 4.51 -20.67
CA ARG A 188 -15.07 5.43 -19.62
C ARG A 188 -15.23 6.89 -20.06
N GLY A 189 -14.78 7.25 -21.26
CA GLY A 189 -14.87 8.60 -21.80
C GLY A 189 -13.78 9.54 -21.26
N GLU A 190 -14.12 10.81 -21.16
CA GLU A 190 -13.23 11.86 -20.64
C GLU A 190 -13.54 12.14 -19.17
N ILE A 191 -12.49 12.23 -18.35
CA ILE A 191 -12.58 12.73 -16.97
C ILE A 191 -11.56 13.85 -16.79
N LYS A 192 -11.97 14.95 -16.17
CA LYS A 192 -11.13 16.09 -15.79
C LYS A 192 -10.98 16.14 -14.28
N TYR A 193 -9.87 16.69 -13.81
CA TYR A 193 -9.59 16.84 -12.39
C TYR A 193 -9.03 18.23 -12.12
N GLU A 194 -9.48 18.81 -11.01
CA GLU A 194 -8.94 20.07 -10.48
C GLU A 194 -8.47 19.85 -9.05
N TYR A 195 -7.49 20.64 -8.63
CA TYR A 195 -6.80 20.48 -7.36
C TYR A 195 -6.68 21.82 -6.63
N GLU A 196 -6.70 21.76 -5.31
CA GLU A 196 -6.32 22.90 -4.46
C GLU A 196 -4.79 23.11 -4.52
N ALA A 197 -4.31 24.31 -4.19
CA ALA A 197 -2.89 24.68 -4.29
C ALA A 197 -1.92 23.87 -3.39
N ASN A 198 -2.45 22.94 -2.58
CA ASN A 198 -1.71 22.00 -1.74
C ASN A 198 -1.73 20.55 -2.28
N GLY A 199 -2.27 20.32 -3.49
CA GLY A 199 -2.37 19.01 -4.14
C GLY A 199 -3.59 18.17 -3.75
N GLN A 200 -4.52 18.72 -2.95
CA GLN A 200 -5.75 18.01 -2.61
C GLN A 200 -6.74 18.06 -3.77
N LEU A 201 -7.29 16.89 -4.15
CA LEU A 201 -8.30 16.78 -5.21
C LEU A 201 -9.53 17.62 -4.89
N HIS A 202 -9.80 18.66 -5.67
CA HIS A 202 -10.92 19.57 -5.53
C HIS A 202 -12.17 19.05 -6.26
N SER A 203 -12.01 18.64 -7.52
CA SER A 203 -13.10 18.12 -8.35
C SER A 203 -12.66 16.95 -9.25
N ARG A 204 -13.60 16.05 -9.53
CA ARG A 204 -13.55 15.05 -10.62
C ARG A 204 -14.77 15.30 -11.49
N ASP A 205 -14.60 15.78 -12.71
CA ASP A 205 -15.69 15.96 -13.66
C ASP A 205 -15.69 14.87 -14.74
N THR A 206 -16.79 14.12 -14.85
CA THR A 206 -17.00 13.08 -15.88
C THR A 206 -17.91 13.56 -17.02
N GLY A 207 -18.30 14.84 -17.02
CA GLY A 207 -19.35 15.38 -17.91
C GLY A 207 -20.77 14.90 -17.56
N SER A 208 -20.95 14.21 -16.43
CA SER A 208 -22.23 13.67 -15.96
C SER A 208 -22.52 14.12 -14.53
N LEU A 209 -23.68 14.74 -14.31
CA LEU A 209 -24.11 15.27 -13.02
C LEU A 209 -24.09 14.24 -11.87
N VAL A 210 -24.22 12.95 -12.18
CA VAL A 210 -24.25 11.86 -11.17
C VAL A 210 -22.86 11.24 -10.93
N GLY A 211 -21.98 11.33 -11.93
CA GLY A 211 -20.62 10.78 -11.86
C GLY A 211 -19.56 11.76 -11.40
N SER A 212 -19.79 13.07 -11.59
CA SER A 212 -18.88 14.11 -11.12
C SER A 212 -18.90 14.23 -9.59
N GLU A 213 -17.76 14.59 -8.99
CA GLU A 213 -17.56 14.67 -7.54
C GLU A 213 -16.84 15.98 -7.18
N GLU A 214 -17.33 16.70 -6.17
CA GLU A 214 -16.64 17.85 -5.56
C GLU A 214 -16.24 17.51 -4.11
N PHE A 215 -15.10 18.04 -3.68
CA PHE A 215 -14.52 17.78 -2.37
C PHE A 215 -14.19 19.07 -1.62
N ARG A 216 -14.26 19.01 -0.30
CA ARG A 216 -13.83 20.07 0.62
C ARG A 216 -13.09 19.44 1.79
N TYR A 217 -12.09 20.14 2.30
CA TYR A 217 -11.23 19.65 3.37
C TYR A 217 -11.13 20.66 4.51
N ASP A 218 -10.89 20.16 5.72
CA ASP A 218 -10.34 20.99 6.79
C ASP A 218 -8.80 21.13 6.66
N PRO A 219 -8.16 22.06 7.38
CA PRO A 219 -6.70 22.25 7.30
C PRO A 219 -5.83 21.05 7.73
N ALA A 220 -6.44 19.94 8.15
CA ALA A 220 -5.78 18.68 8.49
C ALA A 220 -6.15 17.55 7.51
N ALA A 221 -6.62 17.87 6.30
CA ALA A 221 -7.00 16.92 5.26
C ALA A 221 -8.14 15.94 5.66
N ASN A 222 -9.05 16.37 6.54
CA ASN A 222 -10.29 15.64 6.77
C ASN A 222 -11.34 16.09 5.76
N ARG A 223 -11.94 15.15 5.03
CA ARG A 223 -13.04 15.43 4.11
C ARG A 223 -14.26 15.95 4.87
N LEU A 224 -14.77 17.08 4.42
CA LEU A 224 -15.95 17.74 4.93
C LEU A 224 -17.16 17.45 4.03
N ASP A 225 -18.35 17.56 4.60
CA ASP A 225 -19.59 17.49 3.83
C ASP A 225 -19.82 18.79 3.03
N PHE A 226 -20.63 18.75 1.96
CA PHE A 226 -20.85 19.94 1.12
C PHE A 226 -21.55 21.07 1.89
N ASN A 227 -22.40 20.70 2.85
CA ASN A 227 -23.11 21.62 3.73
C ASN A 227 -22.35 21.95 5.03
N ALA A 228 -21.10 21.48 5.18
CA ALA A 228 -20.26 21.79 6.32
C ALA A 228 -20.03 23.31 6.42
N ARG A 229 -19.90 23.82 7.65
CA ARG A 229 -19.67 25.25 7.85
C ARG A 229 -18.29 25.63 7.33
N GLN A 230 -18.17 26.84 6.78
CA GLN A 230 -16.86 27.44 6.54
C GLN A 230 -16.07 27.43 7.87
N PHE A 231 -14.87 26.87 7.85
CA PHE A 231 -14.01 26.61 9.02
C PHE A 231 -14.44 25.50 9.99
N GLU A 232 -15.32 24.57 9.58
CA GLU A 232 -15.54 23.32 10.31
C GLU A 232 -14.25 22.48 10.35
N LYS A 233 -14.01 21.78 11.48
CA LYS A 233 -12.77 21.03 11.74
C LYS A 233 -13.09 19.71 12.41
N VAL A 234 -12.48 18.63 11.92
CA VAL A 234 -12.66 17.30 12.45
C VAL A 234 -11.67 17.07 13.59
N LYS A 235 -12.18 17.13 14.83
CA LYS A 235 -11.36 16.94 16.02
C LYS A 235 -10.68 15.56 16.01
N ASP A 236 -9.39 15.52 16.35
CA ASP A 236 -8.58 14.31 16.47
C ASP A 236 -8.50 13.48 15.16
N ASN A 237 -8.83 14.09 14.01
CA ASN A 237 -9.01 13.46 12.68
C ASN A 237 -10.11 12.37 12.64
N ARG A 238 -10.99 12.31 13.65
CA ARG A 238 -12.07 11.31 13.80
C ARG A 238 -13.38 11.86 13.23
N ILE A 239 -13.65 11.59 11.95
CA ILE A 239 -14.92 11.97 11.28
C ILE A 239 -16.07 11.30 12.02
N LYS A 240 -17.02 12.07 12.54
CA LYS A 240 -18.20 11.53 13.26
C LYS A 240 -19.44 11.42 12.39
N ARG A 241 -19.52 12.26 11.35
CA ARG A 241 -20.60 12.32 10.38
C ARG A 241 -20.03 12.68 9.01
N TRP A 242 -20.55 12.04 7.96
CA TRP A 242 -20.27 12.38 6.58
C TRP A 242 -21.45 11.90 5.73
N ARG A 243 -22.13 12.82 5.02
CA ARG A 243 -23.39 12.56 4.32
C ARG A 243 -24.42 11.92 5.24
N ASP A 244 -24.99 10.78 4.85
CA ASP A 244 -25.94 9.98 5.62
C ASP A 244 -25.27 9.01 6.61
N GLN A 245 -23.95 9.11 6.80
CA GLN A 245 -23.16 8.16 7.59
C GLN A 245 -22.74 8.73 8.95
N GLU A 246 -22.85 7.92 9.99
CA GLU A 246 -22.39 8.24 11.35
C GLU A 246 -21.34 7.23 11.83
N TYR A 247 -20.35 7.72 12.56
CA TYR A 247 -19.16 6.95 12.96
C TYR A 247 -18.88 7.12 14.45
N ARG A 248 -18.54 6.02 15.13
CA ARG A 248 -18.11 6.04 16.54
C ARG A 248 -16.80 5.28 16.72
N TYR A 249 -15.94 5.82 17.57
CA TYR A 249 -14.61 5.28 17.85
C TYR A 249 -14.48 4.90 19.32
N ASP A 250 -13.62 3.92 19.59
CA ASP A 250 -13.16 3.63 20.94
C ASP A 250 -12.13 4.71 21.44
N PRO A 251 -11.71 4.65 22.71
CA PRO A 251 -10.67 5.55 23.23
C PRO A 251 -9.34 5.49 22.48
N TRP A 252 -8.96 4.33 21.95
CA TRP A 252 -7.73 4.11 21.16
C TRP A 252 -7.81 4.68 19.75
N GLY A 253 -9.02 5.00 19.28
CA GLY A 253 -9.27 5.59 17.97
C GLY A 253 -9.61 4.59 16.88
N ASN A 254 -9.97 3.35 17.23
CA ASN A 254 -10.49 2.38 16.27
C ASN A 254 -11.98 2.65 16.03
N LEU A 255 -12.44 2.62 14.77
CA LEU A 255 -13.86 2.74 14.43
C LEU A 255 -14.62 1.48 14.89
N ILE A 256 -15.56 1.62 15.82
CA ILE A 256 -16.33 0.51 16.41
C ILE A 256 -17.78 0.42 15.92
N GLU A 257 -18.36 1.51 15.42
CA GLU A 257 -19.71 1.56 14.84
C GLU A 257 -19.70 2.46 13.60
N LYS A 258 -20.21 1.96 12.47
CA LYS A 258 -20.57 2.74 11.27
C LYS A 258 -22.05 2.53 10.97
N ARG A 259 -22.80 3.62 10.90
CA ARG A 259 -24.22 3.62 10.50
C ARG A 259 -24.33 4.31 9.15
N SER A 260 -25.00 3.70 8.18
CA SER A 260 -25.27 4.30 6.88
C SER A 260 -26.78 4.38 6.66
N GLY A 261 -27.30 5.60 6.58
CA GLY A 261 -28.73 5.88 6.51
C GLY A 261 -29.49 5.34 7.72
N HIS A 262 -30.75 4.94 7.49
CA HIS A 262 -31.63 4.43 8.54
C HIS A 262 -31.62 2.90 8.69
N SER A 263 -31.01 2.17 7.74
CA SER A 263 -31.15 0.71 7.62
C SER A 263 -29.89 -0.07 7.97
N LYS A 264 -28.69 0.41 7.58
CA LYS A 264 -27.43 -0.34 7.71
C LYS A 264 -26.65 0.10 8.94
N LEU A 265 -26.26 -0.87 9.77
CA LEU A 265 -25.41 -0.69 10.95
C LEU A 265 -24.29 -1.72 10.93
N GLN A 266 -23.05 -1.27 11.07
CA GLN A 266 -21.86 -2.13 11.11
C GLN A 266 -21.14 -1.96 12.43
N ASN A 267 -20.86 -3.07 13.10
CA ASN A 267 -20.09 -3.13 14.34
C ASN A 267 -18.72 -3.76 14.06
N PHE A 268 -17.68 -3.26 14.73
CA PHE A 268 -16.29 -3.68 14.53
C PHE A 268 -15.60 -3.97 15.87
N ALA A 269 -14.89 -5.10 15.96
CA ALA A 269 -14.12 -5.49 17.14
C ALA A 269 -12.66 -5.78 16.79
N TYR A 270 -11.76 -5.37 17.69
CA TYR A 270 -10.31 -5.35 17.49
C TYR A 270 -9.57 -6.16 18.54
N ASP A 271 -8.38 -6.65 18.19
CA ASP A 271 -7.42 -7.20 19.15
C ASP A 271 -6.56 -6.10 19.82
N CYS A 272 -5.72 -6.48 20.78
CA CYS A 272 -4.76 -5.59 21.46
C CYS A 272 -3.64 -5.06 20.54
N GLU A 273 -3.63 -5.37 19.24
CA GLU A 273 -2.72 -4.78 18.25
C GLU A 273 -3.42 -3.77 17.31
N ASN A 274 -4.70 -3.50 17.58
CA ASN A 274 -5.64 -2.68 16.79
C ASN A 274 -5.93 -3.28 15.39
N ARG A 275 -5.93 -4.61 15.26
CA ARG A 275 -6.36 -5.31 14.03
C ARG A 275 -7.82 -5.71 14.15
N LEU A 276 -8.59 -5.50 13.08
CA LEU A 276 -10.01 -5.87 13.02
C LEU A 276 -10.14 -7.40 13.03
N VAL A 277 -10.64 -7.98 14.12
CA VAL A 277 -10.82 -9.45 14.24
C VAL A 277 -12.24 -9.89 13.94
N ARG A 278 -13.24 -9.01 14.10
CA ARG A 278 -14.64 -9.30 13.77
C ARG A 278 -15.36 -8.05 13.25
N ALA A 279 -16.20 -8.25 12.24
CA ALA A 279 -17.18 -7.29 11.75
C ALA A 279 -18.57 -7.94 11.70
N GLU A 280 -19.62 -7.15 11.92
CA GLU A 280 -21.02 -7.57 11.79
C GLU A 280 -21.80 -6.48 11.07
N THR A 281 -22.52 -6.84 10.00
CA THR A 281 -23.44 -5.93 9.30
C THR A 281 -24.88 -6.32 9.61
N LEU A 282 -25.64 -5.38 10.17
CA LEU A 282 -27.07 -5.48 10.35
C LEU A 282 -27.79 -4.59 9.33
N VAL A 283 -28.83 -5.12 8.68
CA VAL A 283 -29.73 -4.36 7.80
C VAL A 283 -31.15 -4.48 8.34
N ASN A 284 -31.81 -3.33 8.53
CA ASN A 284 -33.14 -3.20 9.14
C ASN A 284 -33.24 -3.92 10.50
N GLY A 285 -32.16 -3.88 11.29
CA GLY A 285 -32.06 -4.51 12.61
C GLY A 285 -31.85 -6.03 12.60
N LYS A 286 -31.73 -6.67 11.43
CA LYS A 286 -31.41 -8.09 11.30
C LYS A 286 -29.95 -8.27 10.91
N LEU A 287 -29.28 -9.26 11.48
CA LEU A 287 -27.92 -9.64 11.08
C LEU A 287 -27.94 -10.18 9.64
N GLU A 288 -27.21 -9.53 8.75
CA GLU A 288 -27.13 -9.86 7.31
C GLU A 288 -25.81 -10.57 7.00
N SER A 289 -24.70 -10.03 7.52
CA SER A 289 -23.37 -10.63 7.38
C SER A 289 -22.54 -10.59 8.67
N THR A 290 -21.63 -11.54 8.81
CA THR A 290 -20.48 -11.45 9.73
C THR A 290 -19.19 -11.74 8.99
N GLY A 291 -18.11 -11.11 9.46
CA GLY A 291 -16.74 -11.40 9.03
C GLY A 291 -15.86 -11.64 10.26
N ALA A 292 -15.03 -12.68 10.22
CA ALA A 292 -14.03 -12.99 11.23
C ALA A 292 -12.66 -13.14 10.56
N TYR A 293 -11.65 -12.43 11.08
CA TYR A 293 -10.34 -12.29 10.42
C TYR A 293 -9.21 -12.72 11.36
N ARG A 294 -8.25 -13.49 10.85
CA ARG A 294 -7.09 -13.98 11.61
C ARG A 294 -5.78 -13.51 11.01
N TYR A 295 -4.82 -13.17 11.88
CA TYR A 295 -3.55 -12.55 11.52
C TYR A 295 -2.37 -13.33 12.10
N ASP A 296 -1.24 -13.29 11.40
CA ASP A 296 0.04 -13.75 11.94
C ASP A 296 0.74 -12.66 12.78
N SER A 297 1.90 -12.99 13.35
CA SER A 297 2.70 -12.07 14.15
C SER A 297 3.40 -10.95 13.37
N LEU A 298 3.37 -10.98 12.03
CA LEU A 298 3.80 -9.87 11.17
C LEU A 298 2.64 -8.90 10.88
N GLY A 299 1.40 -9.25 11.28
CA GLY A 299 0.21 -8.45 11.05
C GLY A 299 -0.53 -8.79 9.76
N ARG A 300 -0.08 -9.80 9.01
CA ARG A 300 -0.67 -10.22 7.73
C ARG A 300 -1.92 -11.03 7.99
N ARG A 301 -3.02 -10.74 7.31
CA ARG A 301 -4.25 -11.54 7.36
C ARG A 301 -4.01 -12.90 6.69
N ILE A 302 -4.03 -13.97 7.47
CA ILE A 302 -3.78 -15.35 7.02
C ILE A 302 -5.08 -16.13 6.76
N ALA A 303 -6.20 -15.70 7.33
CA ALA A 303 -7.50 -16.30 7.05
C ALA A 303 -8.66 -15.33 7.30
N LYS A 304 -9.79 -15.64 6.67
CA LYS A 304 -11.08 -14.98 6.82
C LYS A 304 -12.19 -16.05 6.81
N THR A 305 -13.19 -15.87 7.66
CA THR A 305 -14.49 -16.54 7.53
C THR A 305 -15.55 -15.45 7.35
N ALA A 306 -16.38 -15.55 6.32
CA ALA A 306 -17.52 -14.68 6.12
C ALA A 306 -18.81 -15.50 6.13
N GLU A 307 -19.83 -15.02 6.81
CA GLU A 307 -21.17 -15.62 6.77
C GLU A 307 -22.14 -14.58 6.24
N ILE A 308 -22.83 -14.86 5.13
CA ILE A 308 -23.87 -13.98 4.56
C ILE A 308 -25.12 -14.79 4.26
N GLY A 309 -26.27 -14.36 4.78
CA GLY A 309 -27.56 -15.02 4.51
C GLY A 309 -27.62 -16.50 4.92
N GLY A 310 -26.74 -16.95 5.82
CA GLY A 310 -26.60 -18.36 6.23
C GLY A 310 -25.57 -19.17 5.45
N THR A 311 -24.98 -18.62 4.38
CA THR A 311 -23.86 -19.25 3.65
C THR A 311 -22.53 -18.84 4.28
N SER A 312 -21.68 -19.81 4.61
CA SER A 312 -20.34 -19.58 5.17
C SER A 312 -19.26 -19.80 4.10
N GLU A 313 -18.42 -18.79 3.88
CA GLU A 313 -17.21 -18.88 3.07
C GLU A 313 -15.97 -18.84 3.98
N GLN A 314 -14.97 -19.69 3.71
CA GLN A 314 -13.67 -19.64 4.37
C GLN A 314 -12.56 -19.43 3.35
N LYS A 315 -11.79 -18.35 3.52
CA LYS A 315 -10.61 -18.03 2.71
C LYS A 315 -9.33 -18.12 3.57
N ARG A 316 -8.27 -18.68 3.00
CA ARG A 316 -6.89 -18.61 3.52
C ARG A 316 -6.02 -17.78 2.60
N PHE A 317 -4.98 -17.17 3.14
CA PHE A 317 -4.06 -16.30 2.39
C PHE A 317 -2.61 -16.72 2.59
N LEU A 318 -1.85 -16.74 1.50
CA LEU A 318 -0.39 -16.91 1.46
C LEU A 318 0.28 -15.58 1.12
N TRP A 319 1.49 -15.35 1.62
CA TRP A 319 2.22 -14.09 1.51
C TRP A 319 3.68 -14.31 1.10
N GLN A 320 4.26 -13.35 0.38
CA GLN A 320 5.69 -13.16 0.13
C GLN A 320 6.09 -11.88 0.88
N GLY A 321 6.75 -11.98 2.03
CA GLY A 321 6.94 -10.81 2.89
C GLY A 321 5.60 -10.14 3.20
N LEU A 322 5.41 -8.88 2.79
CA LEU A 322 4.15 -8.12 2.95
C LEU A 322 3.26 -8.07 1.70
N ARG A 323 3.51 -8.90 0.68
CA ARG A 323 2.68 -8.99 -0.54
C ARG A 323 1.85 -10.27 -0.54
N MET A 324 0.53 -10.18 -0.76
CA MET A 324 -0.34 -11.35 -0.83
C MET A 324 -0.03 -12.12 -2.11
N LEU A 325 0.29 -13.41 -2.00
CA LEU A 325 0.52 -14.28 -3.17
C LEU A 325 -0.74 -15.02 -3.59
N ARG A 326 -1.45 -15.63 -2.64
CA ARG A 326 -2.52 -16.60 -2.95
C ARG A 326 -3.70 -16.38 -2.03
N GLU A 327 -4.91 -16.48 -2.58
CA GLU A 327 -6.11 -16.80 -1.80
C GLU A 327 -6.59 -18.21 -2.12
N GLU A 328 -7.22 -18.86 -1.15
CA GLU A 328 -7.62 -20.26 -1.22
C GLU A 328 -8.94 -20.50 -0.49
N THR A 329 -9.91 -21.05 -1.21
CA THR A 329 -11.19 -21.58 -0.73
C THR A 329 -11.19 -23.12 -0.86
N PRO A 330 -12.14 -23.85 -0.24
CA PRO A 330 -12.24 -25.29 -0.44
C PRO A 330 -12.41 -25.65 -1.93
N GLY A 331 -11.43 -26.36 -2.50
CA GLY A 331 -11.44 -26.79 -3.91
C GLY A 331 -10.97 -25.75 -4.94
N GLN A 332 -10.53 -24.54 -4.53
CA GLN A 332 -10.05 -23.51 -5.45
C GLN A 332 -8.91 -22.67 -4.84
N SER A 333 -7.90 -22.35 -5.66
CA SER A 333 -6.86 -21.37 -5.33
C SER A 333 -6.67 -20.36 -6.44
N ILE A 334 -6.37 -19.12 -6.08
CA ILE A 334 -6.07 -18.00 -6.99
C ILE A 334 -4.70 -17.45 -6.61
N LEU A 335 -3.73 -17.59 -7.52
CA LEU A 335 -2.36 -17.09 -7.36
C LEU A 335 -2.21 -15.76 -8.11
N TYR A 336 -1.77 -14.71 -7.41
CA TYR A 336 -1.59 -13.36 -7.93
C TYR A 336 -0.13 -13.07 -8.31
N PHE A 337 0.04 -12.39 -9.45
CA PHE A 337 1.31 -11.87 -9.94
C PHE A 337 1.23 -10.35 -10.01
N TYR A 338 2.37 -9.69 -9.78
CA TYR A 338 2.46 -8.24 -9.65
C TYR A 338 3.56 -7.67 -10.55
N GLU A 339 3.45 -6.40 -10.89
CA GLU A 339 4.50 -5.70 -11.64
C GLU A 339 5.80 -5.60 -10.80
N PRO A 340 6.98 -5.54 -11.45
CA PRO A 340 8.26 -5.43 -10.76
C PRO A 340 8.30 -4.26 -9.77
N GLY A 341 8.64 -4.56 -8.52
CA GLY A 341 8.79 -3.52 -7.48
C GLY A 341 7.51 -2.75 -7.10
N SER A 342 6.30 -3.22 -7.47
CA SER A 342 5.05 -2.57 -7.09
C SER A 342 4.02 -3.58 -6.54
N TYR A 343 2.88 -3.06 -6.08
CA TYR A 343 1.71 -3.84 -5.70
C TYR A 343 0.58 -3.70 -6.75
N ALA A 344 0.89 -3.17 -7.94
CA ALA A 344 -0.01 -3.21 -9.09
C ALA A 344 -0.06 -4.65 -9.62
N PRO A 345 -1.25 -5.25 -9.76
CA PRO A 345 -1.34 -6.63 -10.22
C PRO A 345 -1.15 -6.71 -11.74
N LEU A 346 -0.50 -7.79 -12.18
CA LEU A 346 -0.11 -8.06 -13.56
C LEU A 346 -0.97 -9.17 -14.18
N ALA A 347 -1.11 -10.27 -13.44
CA ALA A 347 -1.90 -11.44 -13.83
C ALA A 347 -2.39 -12.20 -12.58
N ARG A 348 -3.28 -13.16 -12.78
CA ARG A 348 -3.57 -14.22 -11.81
C ARG A 348 -3.76 -15.57 -12.50
N VAL A 349 -3.56 -16.63 -11.73
CA VAL A 349 -3.79 -18.02 -12.17
C VAL A 349 -4.79 -18.66 -11.22
N ASP A 350 -5.95 -19.02 -11.76
CA ASP A 350 -7.03 -19.69 -11.06
C ASP A 350 -6.90 -21.21 -11.28
N GLN A 351 -6.85 -21.96 -10.18
CA GLN A 351 -6.81 -23.43 -10.17
C GLN A 351 -8.00 -23.93 -9.34
N ALA A 352 -8.98 -24.55 -10.00
CA ALA A 352 -10.04 -25.33 -9.35
C ALA A 352 -9.71 -26.82 -9.39
N GLU A 353 -10.19 -27.59 -8.41
CA GLU A 353 -9.98 -29.03 -8.34
C GLU A 353 -10.61 -29.73 -9.56
N GLY A 354 -9.84 -30.61 -10.22
CA GLY A 354 -10.29 -31.32 -11.43
C GLY A 354 -10.42 -30.46 -12.70
N GLN A 355 -9.97 -29.19 -12.69
CA GLN A 355 -9.96 -28.31 -13.86
C GLN A 355 -8.54 -27.91 -14.28
N GLU A 356 -8.38 -27.53 -15.55
CA GLU A 356 -7.16 -26.90 -16.06
C GLU A 356 -6.98 -25.49 -15.48
N GLN A 357 -5.73 -25.03 -15.42
CA GLN A 357 -5.38 -23.69 -14.93
C GLN A 357 -5.84 -22.62 -15.92
N LYS A 358 -6.46 -21.56 -15.39
CA LYS A 358 -6.92 -20.41 -16.17
C LYS A 358 -6.09 -19.19 -15.81
N VAL A 359 -5.47 -18.56 -16.81
CA VAL A 359 -4.70 -17.33 -16.63
C VAL A 359 -5.55 -16.13 -17.01
N TYR A 360 -5.58 -15.14 -16.13
CA TYR A 360 -6.25 -13.86 -16.35
C TYR A 360 -5.26 -12.70 -16.18
N TYR A 361 -5.42 -11.65 -16.98
CA TYR A 361 -4.48 -10.55 -17.07
C TYR A 361 -5.11 -9.24 -16.64
N PHE A 362 -4.45 -8.49 -15.77
CA PHE A 362 -4.94 -7.22 -15.27
C PHE A 362 -4.54 -6.06 -16.19
N HIS A 363 -5.50 -5.18 -16.44
CA HIS A 363 -5.29 -3.93 -17.18
C HIS A 363 -5.54 -2.78 -16.22
N THR A 364 -4.47 -2.09 -15.84
CA THR A 364 -4.49 -1.10 -14.78
C THR A 364 -4.65 0.33 -15.32
N ASP A 365 -4.94 1.28 -14.41
CA ASP A 365 -4.84 2.72 -14.70
C ASP A 365 -3.37 3.19 -14.72
N GLN A 366 -3.12 4.46 -14.40
CA GLN A 366 -1.77 4.95 -14.17
C GLN A 366 -1.22 4.48 -12.81
N ILE A 367 -1.94 4.62 -11.70
CA ILE A 367 -1.40 4.24 -10.37
C ILE A 367 -1.42 2.74 -10.06
N GLY A 368 -1.84 1.89 -10.99
CA GLY A 368 -1.87 0.43 -10.81
C GLY A 368 -3.22 -0.12 -10.31
N THR A 369 -4.29 0.68 -10.32
CA THR A 369 -5.65 0.23 -10.01
C THR A 369 -6.17 -0.66 -11.14
N PRO A 370 -6.65 -1.88 -10.88
CA PRO A 370 -7.29 -2.72 -11.90
C PRO A 370 -8.55 -2.05 -12.45
N LEU A 371 -8.62 -1.87 -13.78
CA LEU A 371 -9.79 -1.32 -14.47
C LEU A 371 -10.50 -2.37 -15.31
N GLU A 372 -9.74 -3.28 -15.93
CA GLU A 372 -10.24 -4.50 -16.56
C GLU A 372 -9.41 -5.72 -16.15
N MET A 373 -9.96 -6.89 -16.42
CA MET A 373 -9.23 -8.14 -16.46
C MET A 373 -9.68 -8.95 -17.67
N SER A 374 -8.72 -9.50 -18.43
CA SER A 374 -9.00 -10.32 -19.62
C SER A 374 -8.59 -11.78 -19.43
N ASN A 375 -9.22 -12.68 -20.17
CA ASN A 375 -8.77 -14.08 -20.27
C ASN A 375 -7.57 -14.22 -21.23
N SER A 376 -7.09 -15.45 -21.44
CA SER A 376 -6.01 -15.77 -22.39
C SER A 376 -6.32 -15.41 -23.84
N GLU A 377 -7.59 -15.38 -24.22
CA GLU A 377 -8.05 -15.07 -25.57
C GLU A 377 -8.12 -13.54 -25.83
N GLY A 378 -7.93 -12.72 -24.80
CA GLY A 378 -8.00 -11.26 -24.87
C GLY A 378 -9.41 -10.69 -24.66
N GLU A 379 -10.37 -11.52 -24.26
CA GLU A 379 -11.75 -11.11 -23.96
C GLU A 379 -11.81 -10.51 -22.55
N ILE A 380 -12.49 -9.38 -22.39
CA ILE A 380 -12.70 -8.74 -21.07
C ILE A 380 -13.74 -9.54 -20.29
N VAL A 381 -13.34 -10.10 -19.15
CA VAL A 381 -14.18 -10.94 -18.27
C VAL A 381 -14.55 -10.22 -16.96
N TRP A 382 -13.94 -9.07 -16.69
CA TRP A 382 -14.28 -8.18 -15.58
C TRP A 382 -13.89 -6.74 -15.93
N GLN A 383 -14.74 -5.77 -15.59
CA GLN A 383 -14.53 -4.34 -15.87
C GLN A 383 -15.23 -3.48 -14.80
N ALA A 384 -14.47 -2.61 -14.15
CA ALA A 384 -14.96 -1.70 -13.09
C ALA A 384 -14.73 -0.22 -13.41
N THR A 385 -15.68 0.63 -13.02
CA THR A 385 -15.50 2.08 -12.94
C THR A 385 -15.50 2.49 -11.48
N TYR A 386 -14.61 3.41 -11.11
CA TYR A 386 -14.38 3.82 -9.72
C TYR A 386 -14.68 5.31 -9.52
N ARG A 387 -15.22 5.63 -8.34
CA ARG A 387 -15.17 6.97 -7.75
C ARG A 387 -13.75 7.30 -7.30
N SER A 388 -13.46 8.57 -7.06
CA SER A 388 -12.11 9.08 -6.82
C SER A 388 -11.35 8.40 -5.69
N TRP A 389 -12.07 7.86 -4.70
CA TRP A 389 -11.51 7.21 -3.51
C TRP A 389 -11.67 5.68 -3.52
N GLY A 390 -11.76 5.08 -4.71
CA GLY A 390 -11.71 3.62 -4.89
C GLY A 390 -13.00 2.87 -4.62
N ALA A 391 -14.10 3.56 -4.28
CA ALA A 391 -15.43 2.95 -4.26
C ALA A 391 -15.86 2.61 -5.70
N ILE A 392 -16.42 1.41 -5.91
CA ILE A 392 -16.93 1.02 -7.22
C ILE A 392 -18.19 1.85 -7.54
N GLU A 393 -18.16 2.51 -8.69
CA GLU A 393 -19.28 3.25 -9.28
C GLU A 393 -20.16 2.33 -10.12
N SER A 394 -19.55 1.43 -10.90
CA SER A 394 -20.25 0.39 -11.66
C SER A 394 -19.33 -0.79 -12.01
N LEU A 395 -19.92 -1.96 -12.20
CA LEU A 395 -19.30 -3.13 -12.83
C LEU A 395 -19.99 -3.35 -14.17
N ALA A 396 -19.28 -3.08 -15.27
CA ALA A 396 -19.81 -3.25 -16.62
C ALA A 396 -19.72 -4.71 -17.10
N VAL A 397 -18.69 -5.42 -16.63
CA VAL A 397 -18.50 -6.87 -16.82
C VAL A 397 -18.09 -7.46 -15.47
N ASN A 398 -18.65 -8.60 -15.09
CA ASN A 398 -18.37 -9.28 -13.82
C ASN A 398 -18.63 -10.79 -13.95
N GLU A 399 -17.96 -11.43 -14.90
CA GLU A 399 -18.08 -12.89 -15.13
C GLU A 399 -17.28 -13.71 -14.11
N ILE A 400 -16.22 -13.10 -13.56
CA ILE A 400 -15.38 -13.68 -12.51
C ILE A 400 -15.21 -12.70 -11.33
N GLU A 401 -15.17 -13.24 -10.11
CA GLU A 401 -14.88 -12.44 -8.91
C GLU A 401 -13.48 -11.82 -9.00
N GLN A 402 -13.36 -10.54 -8.63
CA GLN A 402 -12.10 -9.83 -8.52
C GLN A 402 -12.14 -8.92 -7.29
N ASN A 403 -11.15 -9.07 -6.40
CA ASN A 403 -11.10 -8.37 -5.12
C ASN A 403 -9.97 -7.33 -4.99
N LEU A 404 -8.94 -7.31 -5.85
CA LEU A 404 -7.88 -6.31 -5.73
C LEU A 404 -8.39 -4.90 -6.12
N ARG A 405 -8.01 -3.87 -5.37
CA ARG A 405 -8.47 -2.47 -5.56
C ARG A 405 -7.26 -1.58 -5.86
N PHE A 406 -7.08 -0.44 -5.16
CA PHE A 406 -5.79 0.26 -5.20
C PHE A 406 -4.65 -0.68 -4.79
N GLN A 407 -3.40 -0.34 -5.16
CA GLN A 407 -2.22 -1.12 -4.78
C GLN A 407 -2.26 -1.50 -3.29
N GLY A 408 -2.08 -2.79 -2.97
CA GLY A 408 -2.12 -3.34 -1.61
C GLY A 408 -3.51 -3.65 -1.04
N GLN A 409 -4.59 -3.23 -1.71
CA GLN A 409 -5.97 -3.36 -1.21
C GLN A 409 -6.70 -4.60 -1.74
N TYR A 410 -7.42 -5.28 -0.85
CA TYR A 410 -8.31 -6.40 -1.13
C TYR A 410 -9.73 -6.10 -0.60
N PHE A 411 -10.76 -6.27 -1.43
CA PHE A 411 -12.16 -5.99 -1.12
C PHE A 411 -12.83 -7.11 -0.30
N ASP A 412 -13.47 -6.75 0.80
CA ASP A 412 -14.23 -7.64 1.67
C ASP A 412 -15.74 -7.42 1.49
N TYR A 413 -16.37 -8.21 0.64
CA TYR A 413 -17.79 -8.12 0.27
C TYR A 413 -18.77 -8.17 1.47
N ASP A 414 -18.40 -8.86 2.55
CA ASP A 414 -19.10 -8.95 3.83
C ASP A 414 -19.22 -7.62 4.59
N THR A 415 -18.31 -6.67 4.33
CA THR A 415 -18.30 -5.35 4.98
C THR A 415 -18.41 -4.18 3.99
N GLY A 416 -17.97 -4.36 2.75
CA GLY A 416 -17.73 -3.29 1.78
C GLY A 416 -16.40 -2.55 2.01
N LEU A 417 -15.59 -2.97 2.98
CA LEU A 417 -14.29 -2.38 3.28
C LEU A 417 -13.18 -2.98 2.40
N HIS A 418 -12.07 -2.26 2.30
CA HIS A 418 -10.85 -2.75 1.69
C HIS A 418 -9.82 -3.08 2.78
N TYR A 419 -9.44 -4.34 2.94
CA TYR A 419 -8.26 -4.72 3.71
C TYR A 419 -7.01 -4.26 2.96
N ASN A 420 -6.26 -3.33 3.55
CA ASN A 420 -5.04 -2.73 2.98
C ASN A 420 -3.84 -3.08 3.87
N THR A 421 -3.34 -4.31 3.70
CA THR A 421 -2.20 -4.95 4.38
C THR A 421 -2.14 -4.84 5.92
N LEU A 422 -1.97 -3.64 6.51
CA LEU A 422 -1.92 -3.42 7.96
C LEU A 422 -3.07 -2.57 8.52
N ARG A 423 -3.96 -2.04 7.67
CA ARG A 423 -5.18 -1.29 8.06
C ARG A 423 -6.40 -1.72 7.23
N TYR A 424 -7.60 -1.38 7.70
CA TYR A 424 -8.82 -1.43 6.89
C TYR A 424 -9.16 -0.03 6.41
N TYR A 425 -9.52 0.08 5.14
CA TYR A 425 -9.87 1.31 4.42
C TYR A 425 -11.37 1.29 4.08
N ASP A 426 -12.07 2.37 4.40
CA ASP A 426 -13.45 2.61 3.97
C ASP A 426 -13.40 3.45 2.67
N PRO A 427 -13.78 2.89 1.51
CA PRO A 427 -13.69 3.59 0.24
C PRO A 427 -14.75 4.68 0.05
N GLU A 428 -15.83 4.68 0.85
CA GLU A 428 -16.89 5.70 0.76
C GLU A 428 -16.37 7.03 1.31
N VAL A 429 -15.88 7.03 2.56
CA VAL A 429 -15.27 8.20 3.22
C VAL A 429 -13.76 8.31 2.98
N GLY A 430 -13.15 7.33 2.33
CA GLY A 430 -11.76 7.34 1.84
C GLY A 430 -10.74 7.53 2.95
N LYS A 431 -10.96 6.88 4.10
CA LYS A 431 -10.09 6.92 5.27
C LYS A 431 -9.92 5.53 5.87
N PHE A 432 -8.86 5.35 6.64
CA PHE A 432 -8.67 4.14 7.41
C PHE A 432 -9.59 4.10 8.64
N LEU A 433 -9.93 2.89 9.10
CA LEU A 433 -10.75 2.66 10.29
C LEU A 433 -9.98 2.87 11.60
N THR A 434 -8.66 2.77 11.55
CA THR A 434 -7.77 2.82 12.72
C THR A 434 -6.67 3.86 12.51
N GLN A 435 -6.14 4.36 13.62
CA GLN A 435 -4.99 5.27 13.60
C GLN A 435 -3.77 4.57 13.01
N ASP A 436 -2.93 5.35 12.34
CA ASP A 436 -1.70 4.87 11.73
C ASP A 436 -0.82 4.05 12.70
N PRO A 437 -0.51 2.77 12.38
CA PRO A 437 0.37 1.93 13.19
C PRO A 437 1.76 2.51 13.47
N ILE A 438 2.27 3.42 12.63
CA ILE A 438 3.54 4.12 12.84
C ILE A 438 3.35 5.56 13.34
N GLY A 439 2.11 6.00 13.54
CA GLY A 439 1.75 7.31 14.10
C GLY A 439 2.09 8.47 13.15
N LEU A 440 2.62 9.57 13.71
CA LEU A 440 2.99 10.77 12.94
C LEU A 440 4.06 10.55 11.86
N TYR A 441 4.68 9.36 11.84
CA TYR A 441 5.59 8.94 10.79
C TYR A 441 4.89 8.55 9.48
N GLY A 442 3.61 8.17 9.52
CA GLY A 442 2.79 7.94 8.31
C GLY A 442 2.14 9.22 7.78
N GLY A 443 1.91 10.21 8.64
CA GLY A 443 1.38 11.53 8.28
C GLY A 443 0.81 12.29 9.47
N TRP A 444 0.44 13.55 9.25
CA TRP A 444 -0.22 14.38 10.28
C TRP A 444 -1.69 13.99 10.50
N ASN A 445 -2.35 13.45 9.47
CA ASN A 445 -3.68 12.88 9.58
C ASN A 445 -3.59 11.35 9.74
N LEU A 446 -3.78 10.87 10.98
CA LEU A 446 -3.62 9.45 11.33
C LEU A 446 -4.61 8.49 10.65
N TYR A 447 -5.61 8.99 9.92
CA TYR A 447 -6.63 8.19 9.21
C TYR A 447 -6.62 8.43 7.69
N GLU A 448 -5.74 9.30 7.18
CA GLU A 448 -5.61 9.59 5.75
C GLU A 448 -5.04 8.40 4.98
N TYR A 449 -5.56 8.15 3.79
CA TYR A 449 -4.99 7.19 2.84
C TYR A 449 -3.89 7.86 2.00
N THR A 450 -4.21 8.98 1.36
CA THR A 450 -3.25 9.86 0.68
C THR A 450 -3.91 11.21 0.40
N VAL A 451 -3.08 12.22 0.07
CA VAL A 451 -3.48 13.57 -0.34
C VAL A 451 -4.18 13.54 -1.71
N ASN A 452 -3.65 12.76 -2.66
CA ASN A 452 -4.16 12.67 -4.04
C ASN A 452 -4.20 11.20 -4.51
N PRO A 453 -5.39 10.59 -4.67
CA PRO A 453 -5.54 9.17 -5.02
C PRO A 453 -5.24 8.87 -6.50
N PHE A 454 -4.88 9.86 -7.32
CA PHE A 454 -4.54 9.67 -8.75
C PHE A 454 -3.04 9.72 -9.05
N THR A 455 -2.21 10.06 -8.06
CA THR A 455 -0.74 10.16 -8.20
C THR A 455 0.06 9.46 -7.08
N TRP A 456 -0.61 9.06 -5.99
CA TRP A 456 -0.01 8.40 -4.82
C TRP A 456 -0.71 7.07 -4.48
N VAL A 457 0.00 6.19 -3.79
CA VAL A 457 -0.50 4.92 -3.25
C VAL A 457 0.05 4.64 -1.85
N ASP A 458 -0.71 3.95 -1.00
CA ASP A 458 -0.23 3.38 0.28
C ASP A 458 -0.49 1.85 0.32
N PRO A 459 0.40 1.02 -0.26
CA PRO A 459 0.17 -0.42 -0.38
C PRO A 459 0.32 -1.23 0.91
N LEU A 460 0.87 -0.61 1.95
CA LEU A 460 1.06 -1.25 3.26
C LEU A 460 0.00 -0.82 4.27
N GLY A 461 -0.75 0.24 3.97
CA GLY A 461 -1.58 0.90 4.97
C GLY A 461 -0.72 1.50 6.08
N LEU A 462 0.38 2.20 5.75
CA LEU A 462 1.30 2.85 6.70
C LEU A 462 1.77 4.25 6.29
N CYS A 463 1.93 4.52 5.00
CA CYS A 463 2.41 5.82 4.50
C CYS A 463 2.26 5.84 2.98
N ALA A 464 1.65 6.89 2.43
CA ALA A 464 1.60 7.09 0.99
C ALA A 464 2.98 7.46 0.41
N ASP A 465 3.28 6.96 -0.78
CA ASP A 465 4.36 7.46 -1.65
C ASP A 465 3.78 7.76 -3.04
N THR A 466 4.42 8.67 -3.75
CA THR A 466 4.17 8.91 -5.18
C THR A 466 4.46 7.65 -6.00
N VAL A 467 3.65 7.40 -7.03
CA VAL A 467 3.93 6.29 -7.96
C VAL A 467 5.21 6.59 -8.73
N LYS A 468 6.24 5.77 -8.51
CA LYS A 468 7.52 5.87 -9.20
C LYS A 468 7.42 5.26 -10.58
N TRP A 469 7.76 6.07 -11.58
CA TRP A 469 7.62 5.72 -12.98
C TRP A 469 8.98 5.52 -13.64
N GLY A 470 9.16 4.39 -14.33
CA GLY A 470 10.17 4.28 -15.38
C GLY A 470 11.63 4.46 -14.94
N ASN A 471 12.02 3.96 -13.76
CA ASN A 471 13.42 3.78 -13.39
C ASN A 471 13.55 2.76 -12.25
N HIS A 472 13.26 1.50 -12.55
CA HIS A 472 13.54 0.40 -11.63
C HIS A 472 14.98 -0.07 -11.85
N SER A 473 15.94 0.54 -11.14
CA SER A 473 17.03 -0.29 -10.65
C SER A 473 16.40 -1.31 -9.72
N GLU A 474 16.36 -2.58 -10.11
CA GLU A 474 15.65 -3.65 -9.37
C GLU A 474 16.37 -4.07 -8.07
N ALA A 475 17.15 -3.15 -7.50
CA ALA A 475 17.55 -3.10 -6.10
C ALA A 475 16.34 -2.84 -5.18
N LEU A 476 15.38 -3.76 -5.26
CA LEU A 476 14.44 -4.13 -4.20
C LEU A 476 13.54 -3.00 -3.70
N VAL A 477 12.45 -2.80 -4.44
CA VAL A 477 11.14 -2.53 -3.81
C VAL A 477 10.46 -3.87 -3.45
N GLU A 478 11.25 -4.82 -2.94
CA GLU A 478 10.77 -5.63 -1.82
C GLU A 478 10.85 -4.72 -0.60
N VAL A 479 9.71 -4.26 -0.07
CA VAL A 479 9.68 -3.70 1.29
C VAL A 479 9.83 -4.87 2.26
N ASN A 480 11.06 -5.39 2.31
CA ASN A 480 11.51 -6.25 3.37
C ASN A 480 11.82 -5.31 4.55
N PRO A 481 11.04 -5.32 5.65
CA PRO A 481 11.25 -4.44 6.80
C PRO A 481 12.58 -4.70 7.55
N LEU A 482 13.42 -5.63 7.06
CA LEU A 482 14.70 -6.03 7.62
C LEU A 482 15.92 -5.68 6.73
N LYS A 483 15.75 -5.04 5.56
CA LYS A 483 16.84 -4.91 4.54
C LYS A 483 17.56 -3.56 4.44
N GLU A 484 17.27 -2.58 5.31
CA GLU A 484 17.95 -1.27 5.33
C GLU A 484 18.84 -1.05 6.57
N TRP A 485 19.94 -1.82 6.69
CA TRP A 485 20.99 -1.59 7.69
C TRP A 485 22.40 -1.61 7.08
N SER A 486 22.73 -0.58 6.29
CA SER A 486 24.13 -0.12 6.11
C SER A 486 24.17 1.38 5.83
N GLY A 487 25.26 2.04 6.26
CA GLY A 487 25.28 3.50 6.37
C GLY A 487 25.80 4.25 5.13
N ARG A 488 24.90 4.93 4.42
CA ARG A 488 25.01 6.31 3.87
C ARG A 488 23.67 6.70 3.22
N MET A 489 23.23 7.95 3.37
CA MET A 489 21.98 8.51 2.77
C MET A 489 22.13 8.66 1.23
N PRO A 490 21.07 8.56 0.40
CA PRO A 490 19.74 9.21 0.60
C PRO A 490 18.46 8.41 0.21
N ILE A 491 17.27 8.93 0.61
CA ILE A 491 15.89 8.47 0.25
C ILE A 491 15.52 7.06 0.78
N THR A 492 14.39 6.77 1.44
CA THR A 492 13.24 7.56 1.96
C THR A 492 12.99 7.18 3.43
N LEU A 493 12.28 8.00 4.22
CA LEU A 493 12.11 7.74 5.67
C LEU A 493 11.28 6.48 6.00
N CYS A 494 10.38 6.04 5.12
CA CYS A 494 9.33 5.05 5.39
C CYS A 494 9.84 3.63 5.72
N SER A 495 10.82 3.11 4.96
CA SER A 495 11.40 1.77 5.14
C SER A 495 11.98 1.54 6.55
N ARG A 496 12.40 2.62 7.23
CA ARG A 496 12.98 2.56 8.59
C ARG A 496 11.93 2.47 9.69
N MET A 497 10.66 2.77 9.39
CA MET A 497 9.66 3.11 10.41
C MET A 497 8.67 1.99 10.73
N VAL A 498 8.78 0.82 10.10
CA VAL A 498 8.21 -0.44 10.66
C VAL A 498 8.83 -0.75 12.04
N LYS A 499 9.99 -0.15 12.39
CA LYS A 499 10.54 -0.14 13.77
C LYS A 499 9.75 0.75 14.75
N ALA A 500 8.90 1.70 14.32
CA ALA A 500 8.25 2.66 15.20
C ALA A 500 7.20 2.02 16.14
N LYS A 501 6.46 0.99 15.68
CA LYS A 501 5.57 0.19 16.55
C LYS A 501 6.34 -0.67 17.59
N ARG A 502 7.69 -0.62 17.59
CA ARG A 502 8.60 -1.20 18.59
C ARG A 502 9.30 -0.14 19.48
N CYS A 503 9.03 1.17 19.32
CA CYS A 503 9.83 2.23 19.97
C CYS A 503 9.56 2.50 21.47
N GLU A 504 8.56 1.90 22.12
CA GLU A 504 8.38 2.05 23.58
C GLU A 504 9.62 1.57 24.37
N LEU A 505 10.38 0.60 23.84
CA LEU A 505 11.60 0.09 24.45
C LEU A 505 12.78 1.06 24.39
N PHE A 506 12.80 2.03 23.46
CA PHE A 506 13.81 3.10 23.48
C PHE A 506 13.57 4.04 24.67
N LEU A 507 12.31 4.37 24.99
CA LEU A 507 11.96 5.12 26.18
C LEU A 507 12.28 4.36 27.48
N ILE A 508 12.18 3.03 27.49
CA ILE A 508 12.61 2.20 28.63
C ILE A 508 14.14 2.22 28.78
N ARG A 509 14.91 2.07 27.69
CA ARG A 509 16.38 2.16 27.74
C ARG A 509 16.88 3.57 28.10
N VAL A 510 16.27 4.63 27.58
CA VAL A 510 16.59 6.02 27.96
C VAL A 510 16.23 6.31 29.42
N ARG A 511 15.06 5.84 29.91
CA ARG A 511 14.70 5.95 31.34
C ARG A 511 15.62 5.14 32.25
N LYS A 512 16.12 3.99 31.81
CA LYS A 512 17.13 3.21 32.55
C LYS A 512 18.48 3.92 32.56
N PHE A 513 18.95 4.40 31.40
CA PHE A 513 20.19 5.18 31.28
C PHE A 513 20.17 6.46 32.12
N TRP A 514 19.04 7.18 32.17
CA TRP A 514 18.87 8.35 33.05
C TRP A 514 18.77 7.98 34.54
N LYS A 515 18.11 6.87 34.91
CA LYS A 515 18.16 6.36 36.30
C LYS A 515 19.57 5.99 36.73
N ASP A 516 20.31 5.31 35.87
CA ASP A 516 21.66 4.84 36.15
C ASP A 516 22.65 6.04 36.21
N MET A 517 22.50 7.07 35.37
CA MET A 517 23.22 8.35 35.51
C MET A 517 22.94 9.07 36.85
N ILE A 518 21.69 9.09 37.31
CA ILE A 518 21.31 9.72 38.59
C ILE A 518 21.87 8.93 39.80
N LEU A 519 21.95 7.60 39.69
CA LEU A 519 22.55 6.71 40.70
C LEU A 519 24.08 6.77 40.74
N ILE A 520 24.74 7.04 39.61
CA ILE A 520 26.20 7.28 39.55
C ILE A 520 26.54 8.67 40.13
N GLY A 521 25.66 9.66 39.97
CA GLY A 521 25.85 11.02 40.49
C GLY A 521 25.74 11.20 42.02
N THR A 522 25.40 10.16 42.79
CA THR A 522 25.11 10.28 44.24
C THR A 522 26.13 9.62 45.18
N ARG A 523 27.30 9.19 44.68
CA ARG A 523 28.31 8.46 45.48
C ARG A 523 29.70 9.12 45.60
N VAL A 524 29.74 10.45 45.81
CA VAL A 524 30.90 11.13 46.41
C VAL A 524 30.43 11.98 47.60
N LYS A 525 30.62 11.49 48.82
CA LYS A 525 30.37 12.24 50.07
C LYS A 525 31.66 12.45 50.86
N ARG A 526 31.94 13.73 51.13
CA ARG A 526 32.57 14.28 52.35
C ARG A 526 33.98 13.80 52.74
N THR A 527 34.95 14.61 52.30
CA THR A 527 36.07 15.17 53.11
C THR A 527 36.31 16.61 52.62
N TRP A 528 36.79 17.60 53.38
CA TRP A 528 36.87 17.77 54.85
C TRP A 528 36.43 19.23 55.21
N PHE A 529 37.16 19.97 56.07
CA PHE A 529 36.93 21.41 56.37
C PHE A 529 38.24 22.23 56.28
N GLY A 530 38.17 23.48 55.81
CA GLY A 530 39.25 24.48 55.90
C GLY A 530 39.00 25.75 55.06
N ARG A 531 39.00 26.93 55.69
CA ARG A 531 38.93 28.28 55.06
C ARG A 531 40.31 28.98 55.16
N PRO A 532 40.50 30.24 54.69
CA PRO A 532 40.58 30.71 53.30
C PRO A 532 41.90 31.54 53.06
N ILE A 533 42.11 32.14 51.86
CA ILE A 533 42.60 33.55 51.64
C ILE A 533 43.16 33.82 50.21
N LEU A 534 42.76 34.99 49.67
CA LEU A 534 43.25 35.82 48.52
C LEU A 534 43.64 35.21 47.14
N GLY A 535 43.22 35.91 46.07
CA GLY A 535 43.73 35.72 44.70
C GLY A 535 42.80 36.23 43.58
N THR A 536 42.82 37.55 43.30
CA THR A 536 42.20 38.20 42.12
C THR A 536 42.65 37.57 40.79
N GLN A 537 41.89 37.53 39.68
CA GLN A 537 41.17 38.66 39.03
C GLN A 537 40.14 38.14 37.98
N LEU A 538 39.11 38.93 37.66
CA LEU A 538 38.19 38.77 36.50
C LEU A 538 38.44 39.89 35.48
N PRO A 539 38.17 39.68 34.18
CA PRO A 539 36.97 40.26 33.53
C PRO A 539 36.41 39.40 32.35
N THR A 540 35.25 39.60 31.70
CA THR A 540 33.90 40.16 32.00
C THR A 540 32.91 39.62 30.94
N ARG A 541 31.58 39.80 31.14
CA ARG A 541 30.51 39.44 30.18
C ARG A 541 30.12 40.58 29.24
N GLU A 542 29.74 40.23 28.01
CA GLU A 542 28.65 40.82 27.19
C GLU A 542 28.44 39.90 25.96
N LYS A 543 27.30 39.68 25.28
CA LYS A 543 25.83 39.64 25.48
C LYS A 543 25.22 39.79 24.06
N TYR A 544 24.34 38.86 23.67
CA TYR A 544 23.30 38.86 22.61
C TYR A 544 22.95 40.22 21.89
N THR A 545 22.43 40.29 20.64
CA THR A 545 21.25 39.57 20.06
C THR A 545 20.95 39.97 18.57
N ARG A 546 20.01 39.25 17.90
CA ARG A 546 19.25 39.51 16.61
C ARG A 546 19.91 39.02 15.32
N LEU A 547 19.31 38.26 14.40
CA LEU A 547 17.94 38.03 13.82
C LEU A 547 17.61 38.80 12.50
N TRP A 548 17.69 38.04 11.39
CA TRP A 548 16.79 37.95 10.21
C TRP A 548 16.68 39.01 9.08
N LEU A 549 16.37 38.43 7.89
CA LEU A 549 15.84 38.97 6.62
C LEU A 549 16.79 39.61 5.57
N ARG A 550 16.72 39.06 4.35
CA ARG A 550 17.14 39.65 3.06
C ARG A 550 15.96 39.56 2.08
N PRO A 551 15.62 40.62 1.32
CA PRO A 551 14.57 40.59 0.29
C PRO A 551 15.08 40.23 -1.12
N MET A 552 14.16 39.89 -2.02
CA MET A 552 14.39 39.68 -3.47
C MET A 552 14.50 41.01 -4.24
N PRO A 553 15.14 41.05 -5.42
CA PRO A 553 15.12 42.21 -6.32
C PRO A 553 13.87 42.23 -7.22
N VAL A 554 13.41 43.44 -7.55
CA VAL A 554 12.25 43.71 -8.43
C VAL A 554 12.74 44.19 -9.80
N ALA A 555 12.06 43.79 -10.88
CA ALA A 555 12.34 44.23 -12.24
C ALA A 555 11.76 45.63 -12.53
N GLN A 556 12.48 46.44 -13.32
CA GLN A 556 12.00 47.72 -13.85
C GLN A 556 11.72 47.58 -15.35
N GLY A 557 10.58 48.14 -15.81
CA GLY A 557 10.30 48.38 -17.23
C GLY A 557 10.73 49.80 -17.64
N PRO A 558 10.83 50.09 -18.96
CA PRO A 558 11.32 51.38 -19.46
C PRO A 558 10.20 52.42 -19.62
N GLU A 559 10.53 53.70 -19.37
CA GLU A 559 9.73 54.85 -19.81
C GLU A 559 10.15 55.33 -21.21
N ILE A 560 9.26 56.10 -21.84
CA ILE A 560 9.32 56.55 -23.24
C ILE A 560 10.02 57.92 -23.33
N ALA A 561 10.85 58.09 -24.36
CA ALA A 561 11.18 59.36 -24.99
C ALA A 561 11.40 59.14 -26.50
#